data_AF-A0A915EE07-F1
#
_entry.id   AF-A0A915EE07-F1
#
_cell.length_a   1.000
_cell.length_b   1.000
_cell.length_c   1.000
_cell.angle_alpha   90.00
_cell.angle_beta   90.00
_cell.angle_gamma   90.00
#
_symmetry.space_group_name_H-M   'P 1'
#
loop_
_entity.id
_entity.type
_entity.pdbx_description
1 polymer ?
#
loop_
_entity_poly.entity_id
_entity_poly.type
_entity_poly.pdbx_seq_one_letter_code
_entity_poly.pdbx_strand_id
1 'polypeptide(L)'
;MSSLWSILEPKYLILMTTFCLFSNAYRIDKQTARYIRPECLPNESCLYSALGYRFEMCTCPGLLQPKPCQANRSNAAFSFGVTYNFCSESQHIPNCKPEEDSMTVEGLRTFIHCTCNEESNSVLRARTLPDTSMTIFVCTQQEIIET
;
A
#
# COMPACT_ATOMS: atom_id res chain seq x y z
N MET A 1 54.85 -9.82 -23.11
CA MET A 1 53.45 -9.32 -23.20
C MET A 1 52.61 -10.41 -23.84
N SER A 2 52.15 -11.36 -23.04
CA SER A 2 51.38 -12.53 -23.49
C SER A 2 49.97 -12.44 -22.92
N SER A 3 49.03 -12.45 -23.85
CA SER A 3 47.59 -12.22 -23.73
C SER A 3 46.91 -13.11 -22.70
N LEU A 4 46.46 -12.51 -21.61
CA LEU A 4 45.59 -13.13 -20.58
C LEU A 4 44.10 -13.18 -21.00
N TRP A 5 43.79 -12.99 -22.28
CA TRP A 5 42.42 -12.78 -22.79
C TRP A 5 41.81 -13.97 -23.55
N SER A 6 42.33 -15.20 -23.40
CA SER A 6 41.91 -16.33 -24.26
C SER A 6 41.24 -17.51 -23.55
N ILE A 7 40.75 -17.37 -22.31
CA ILE A 7 40.16 -18.53 -21.60
C ILE A 7 38.86 -18.16 -20.87
N LEU A 8 37.93 -17.51 -21.57
CA LEU A 8 36.52 -17.59 -21.18
C LEU A 8 35.72 -17.93 -22.43
N GLU A 9 35.54 -19.22 -22.69
CA GLU A 9 34.60 -19.64 -23.72
C GLU A 9 33.19 -19.11 -23.35
N PRO A 10 32.40 -18.65 -24.32
CA PRO A 10 31.08 -18.02 -24.06
C PRO A 10 30.13 -18.93 -23.26
N LYS A 11 30.33 -20.25 -23.29
CA LYS A 11 29.56 -21.24 -22.51
C LYS A 11 29.73 -21.04 -21.00
N TYR A 12 30.92 -20.68 -20.52
CA TYR A 12 31.17 -20.44 -19.10
C TYR A 12 30.60 -19.10 -18.64
N LEU A 13 30.59 -18.09 -19.51
CA LEU A 13 29.93 -16.82 -19.22
C LEU A 13 28.42 -17.01 -19.02
N ILE A 14 27.77 -17.80 -19.88
CA ILE A 14 26.34 -18.13 -19.79
C ILE A 14 26.05 -18.94 -18.51
N LEU A 15 26.91 -19.89 -18.16
CA LEU A 15 26.74 -20.68 -16.94
C LEU A 15 26.85 -19.81 -15.67
N MET A 16 27.78 -18.86 -15.65
CA MET A 16 27.96 -17.95 -14.52
C MET A 16 26.83 -16.94 -14.38
N THR A 17 26.35 -16.37 -15.49
CA THR A 17 25.20 -15.44 -15.46
C THR A 17 23.92 -16.14 -15.03
N THR A 18 23.65 -17.34 -15.57
CA THR A 18 22.49 -18.14 -15.14
C THR A 18 22.58 -18.53 -13.67
N PHE A 19 23.73 -19.00 -13.20
CA PHE A 19 23.94 -19.34 -11.79
C PHE A 19 23.73 -18.14 -10.84
N CYS A 20 24.19 -16.95 -11.23
CA CYS A 20 23.93 -15.71 -10.48
C CYS A 20 22.43 -15.36 -10.46
N LEU A 21 21.72 -15.51 -11.59
CA LEU A 21 20.28 -15.24 -11.66
C LEU A 21 19.47 -16.21 -10.78
N PHE A 22 19.77 -17.52 -10.82
CA PHE A 22 19.10 -18.52 -9.98
C PHE A 22 19.38 -18.31 -8.49
N SER A 23 20.63 -17.98 -8.13
CA SER A 23 21.00 -17.70 -6.74
C SER A 23 20.27 -16.47 -6.19
N ASN A 24 20.14 -15.40 -7.00
CA ASN A 24 19.39 -14.21 -6.60
C ASN A 24 17.88 -14.48 -6.51
N ALA A 25 17.29 -15.24 -7.44
CA ALA A 25 15.89 -15.63 -7.39
C ALA A 25 15.57 -16.45 -6.12
N TYR A 26 16.42 -17.41 -5.76
CA TYR A 26 16.25 -18.22 -4.55
C TYR A 26 16.35 -17.39 -3.25
N ARG A 27 17.20 -16.35 -3.22
CA ARG A 27 17.30 -15.44 -2.07
C ARG A 27 16.05 -14.57 -1.91
N ILE A 28 15.48 -14.08 -3.01
CA ILE A 28 14.23 -13.32 -3.01
C ILE A 28 13.08 -14.22 -2.51
N ASP A 29 12.95 -15.43 -3.05
CA ASP A 29 11.92 -16.40 -2.66
C ASP A 29 11.94 -16.73 -1.16
N LYS A 30 13.15 -16.97 -0.62
CA LYS A 30 13.33 -17.24 0.82
C LYS A 30 13.04 -16.03 1.71
N GLN A 31 13.22 -14.81 1.21
CA GLN A 31 12.85 -13.58 1.94
C GLN A 31 11.35 -13.36 1.92
N THR A 32 10.68 -13.58 0.78
CA THR A 32 9.22 -13.49 0.68
C THR A 32 8.51 -14.57 1.51
N ALA A 33 9.07 -15.77 1.58
CA ALA A 33 8.52 -16.88 2.38
C ALA A 33 8.53 -16.64 3.91
N ARG A 34 9.29 -15.65 4.39
CA ARG A 34 9.39 -15.29 5.82
C ARG A 34 8.71 -13.97 6.15
N TYR A 35 8.14 -13.29 5.18
CA TYR A 35 7.44 -12.04 5.43
C TYR A 35 6.13 -12.33 6.16
N ILE A 36 6.10 -11.99 7.45
CA ILE A 36 4.89 -12.01 8.26
C ILE A 36 4.34 -10.60 8.24
N ARG A 37 3.12 -10.44 7.73
CA ARG A 37 2.42 -9.15 7.79
C ARG A 37 2.18 -8.76 9.25
N PRO A 38 2.36 -7.48 9.60
CA PRO A 38 2.04 -7.00 10.93
C PRO A 38 0.54 -7.21 11.23
N GLU A 39 0.19 -7.18 12.51
CA GLU A 39 -1.21 -7.08 12.93
C GLU A 39 -1.73 -5.67 12.68
N CYS A 40 -3.01 -5.54 12.31
CA CYS A 40 -3.64 -4.25 12.05
C CYS A 40 -3.87 -3.47 13.35
N LEU A 41 -3.56 -2.18 13.33
CA LEU A 41 -3.98 -1.25 14.37
C LEU A 41 -5.50 -0.98 14.29
N PRO A 42 -6.11 -0.47 15.37
CA PRO A 42 -7.50 -0.01 15.32
C PRO A 42 -7.70 1.00 14.19
N ASN A 43 -8.76 0.82 13.40
CA ASN A 43 -9.11 1.66 12.24
C ASN A 43 -8.07 1.71 11.10
N GLU A 44 -7.05 0.85 11.13
CA GLU A 44 -6.14 0.66 9.99
C GLU A 44 -6.85 -0.14 8.90
N SER A 45 -6.70 0.30 7.64
CA SER A 45 -7.15 -0.48 6.50
C SER A 45 -6.27 -1.72 6.32
N CYS A 46 -6.90 -2.88 6.35
CA CYS A 46 -6.20 -4.16 6.22
C CYS A 46 -5.98 -4.59 4.77
N LEU A 47 -6.79 -4.08 3.84
CA LEU A 47 -6.70 -4.36 2.42
C LEU A 47 -7.19 -3.16 1.63
N TYR A 48 -6.45 -2.76 0.60
CA TYR A 48 -6.97 -1.86 -0.43
C TYR A 48 -7.04 -2.53 -1.80
N SER A 49 -8.05 -2.13 -2.57
CA SER A 49 -8.26 -2.56 -3.95
C SER A 49 -8.29 -1.36 -4.87
N ALA A 50 -7.43 -1.35 -5.89
CA ALA A 50 -7.33 -0.29 -6.89
C ALA A 50 -6.92 -0.89 -8.24
N LEU A 51 -7.52 -0.41 -9.33
CA LEU A 51 -7.17 -0.83 -10.70
C LEU A 51 -7.18 -2.37 -10.92
N GLY A 52 -8.06 -3.09 -10.23
CA GLY A 52 -8.15 -4.55 -10.29
C GLY A 52 -7.09 -5.30 -9.46
N TYR A 53 -6.14 -4.60 -8.84
CA TYR A 53 -5.18 -5.18 -7.92
C TYR A 53 -5.67 -5.12 -6.48
N ARG A 54 -5.21 -6.08 -5.67
CA ARG A 54 -5.54 -6.20 -4.25
C ARG A 54 -4.25 -6.27 -3.45
N PHE A 55 -4.16 -5.44 -2.42
CA PHE A 55 -2.98 -5.38 -1.58
C PHE A 55 -3.40 -5.51 -0.11
N GLU A 56 -2.97 -6.59 0.53
CA GLU A 56 -3.19 -6.85 1.95
C GLU A 56 -2.00 -6.35 2.76
N MET A 57 -2.24 -5.38 3.63
CA MET A 57 -1.20 -4.65 4.38
C MET A 57 -0.89 -5.30 5.73
N CYS A 58 -1.93 -5.73 6.43
CA CYS A 58 -1.85 -6.28 7.77
C CYS A 58 -2.83 -7.44 7.96
N THR A 59 -2.63 -8.23 9.01
CA THR A 59 -3.50 -9.35 9.39
C THR A 59 -4.47 -8.89 10.47
N CYS A 60 -5.74 -9.23 10.35
CA CYS A 60 -6.75 -8.81 11.30
C CYS A 60 -6.62 -9.55 12.64
N PRO A 61 -6.79 -8.86 13.78
CA PRO A 61 -6.83 -9.52 15.07
C PRO A 61 -8.01 -10.49 15.12
N GLY A 62 -7.81 -11.64 15.77
CA GLY A 62 -8.85 -12.65 15.95
C GLY A 62 -8.76 -13.31 17.32
N LEU A 63 -9.90 -13.72 17.86
CA LEU A 63 -10.02 -14.25 19.24
C LEU A 63 -9.13 -15.47 19.54
N LEU A 64 -8.80 -16.27 18.52
CA LEU A 64 -8.01 -17.49 18.65
C LEU A 64 -6.75 -17.47 17.78
N GLN A 65 -6.79 -16.78 16.65
CA GLN A 65 -5.67 -16.62 15.72
C GLN A 65 -5.89 -15.41 14.81
N PRO A 66 -4.82 -14.80 14.29
CA PRO A 66 -4.92 -13.75 13.27
C PRO A 66 -5.71 -14.25 12.06
N LYS A 67 -6.61 -13.41 11.55
CA LYS A 67 -7.47 -13.73 10.40
C LYS A 67 -7.04 -12.94 9.17
N PRO A 68 -7.14 -13.53 7.96
CA PRO A 68 -6.93 -12.76 6.75
C PRO A 68 -7.96 -11.64 6.66
N CYS A 69 -7.54 -10.50 6.11
CA CYS A 69 -8.45 -9.39 5.85
C CYS A 69 -9.48 -9.80 4.80
N GLN A 70 -10.76 -9.75 5.15
CA GLN A 70 -11.83 -10.09 4.22
C GLN A 70 -12.24 -8.84 3.44
N ALA A 71 -12.37 -8.97 2.11
CA ALA A 71 -13.00 -7.93 1.32
C ALA A 71 -14.52 -8.02 1.47
N ASN A 72 -15.03 -7.42 2.53
CA ASN A 72 -16.46 -7.34 2.81
C ASN A 72 -16.94 -5.90 2.54
N ARG A 73 -17.97 -5.75 1.71
CA ARG A 73 -18.54 -4.45 1.36
C ARG A 73 -19.08 -3.69 2.57
N SER A 74 -19.55 -4.39 3.60
CA SER A 74 -20.03 -3.73 4.84
C SER A 74 -18.91 -3.06 5.63
N ASN A 75 -17.66 -3.45 5.39
CA ASN A 75 -16.48 -2.99 6.12
C ASN A 75 -15.53 -2.26 5.17
N ALA A 76 -16.07 -1.60 4.14
CA ALA A 76 -15.28 -0.95 3.11
C ALA A 76 -15.64 0.54 2.98
N ALA A 77 -14.61 1.37 2.79
CA ALA A 77 -14.76 2.73 2.32
C ALA A 77 -14.23 2.87 0.89
N PHE A 78 -14.91 3.68 0.10
CA PHE A 78 -14.46 4.09 -1.21
C PHE A 78 -13.94 5.52 -1.13
N SER A 79 -12.75 5.76 -1.68
CA SER A 79 -12.16 7.09 -1.75
C SER A 79 -11.24 7.16 -2.96
N PHE A 80 -11.54 8.06 -3.91
CA PHE A 80 -10.72 8.35 -5.09
C PHE A 80 -10.31 7.12 -5.91
N GLY A 81 -11.29 6.25 -6.22
CA GLY A 81 -11.04 5.05 -7.03
C GLY A 81 -10.38 3.89 -6.28
N VAL A 82 -10.16 4.02 -4.98
CA VAL A 82 -9.58 2.99 -4.12
C VAL A 82 -10.63 2.52 -3.10
N THR A 83 -10.77 1.20 -2.96
CA THR A 83 -11.61 0.58 -1.92
C THR A 83 -10.73 0.11 -0.78
N TYR A 84 -10.89 0.70 0.40
CA TYR A 84 -10.21 0.35 1.65
C TYR A 84 -11.12 -0.55 2.48
N ASN A 85 -10.62 -1.69 2.95
CA ASN A 85 -11.35 -2.64 3.79
C ASN A 85 -10.75 -2.66 5.20
N PHE A 86 -11.60 -2.93 6.19
CA PHE A 86 -11.25 -2.90 7.61
C PHE A 86 -11.60 -4.23 8.31
N CYS A 87 -10.89 -4.52 9.40
CA CYS A 87 -11.02 -5.77 10.14
C CYS A 87 -12.33 -5.90 10.92
N SER A 88 -12.79 -4.80 11.50
CA SER A 88 -14.09 -4.69 12.14
C SER A 88 -15.09 -4.03 11.20
N GLU A 89 -16.37 -4.13 11.52
CA GLU A 89 -17.37 -3.26 10.91
C GLU A 89 -16.88 -1.83 11.04
N SER A 90 -16.61 -1.23 9.88
CA SER A 90 -16.32 0.19 9.79
C SER A 90 -17.63 0.87 10.16
N GLN A 91 -17.75 1.37 11.39
CA GLN A 91 -18.79 2.35 11.71
C GLN A 91 -18.77 3.39 10.59
N HIS A 92 -19.94 3.58 9.98
CA HIS A 92 -20.19 4.44 8.83
C HIS A 92 -19.17 5.58 8.73
N ILE A 93 -18.20 5.45 7.81
CA ILE A 93 -17.16 6.47 7.63
C ILE A 93 -17.87 7.73 7.15
N PRO A 94 -17.80 8.84 7.91
CA PRO A 94 -18.57 10.03 7.60
C PRO A 94 -17.96 10.78 6.41
N ASN A 95 -18.73 11.71 5.86
CA ASN A 95 -18.18 12.68 4.91
C ASN A 95 -17.37 13.74 5.64
N CYS A 96 -16.23 14.11 5.08
CA CYS A 96 -15.37 15.16 5.62
C CYS A 96 -16.02 16.55 5.47
N LYS A 97 -15.77 17.41 6.44
CA LYS A 97 -15.93 18.87 6.30
C LYS A 97 -14.83 19.43 5.40
N PRO A 98 -15.02 20.61 4.81
CA PRO A 98 -13.95 21.31 4.10
C PRO A 98 -12.74 21.49 5.02
N GLU A 99 -11.54 21.24 4.49
CA GLU A 99 -10.26 21.32 5.20
C GLU A 99 -10.08 20.31 6.34
N GLU A 100 -10.90 19.26 6.41
CA GLU A 100 -10.75 18.16 7.36
C GLU A 100 -9.81 17.05 6.82
N ASP A 101 -9.05 16.44 7.74
CA ASP A 101 -8.14 15.33 7.46
C ASP A 101 -8.96 14.08 7.07
N SER A 102 -8.93 13.72 5.79
CA SER A 102 -9.63 12.56 5.26
C SER A 102 -8.93 11.26 5.61
N MET A 103 -7.62 11.20 5.37
CA MET A 103 -6.83 10.00 5.61
C MET A 103 -5.43 10.34 6.10
N THR A 104 -4.86 9.40 6.86
CA THR A 104 -3.47 9.45 7.29
C THR A 104 -2.75 8.21 6.78
N VAL A 105 -1.59 8.41 6.16
CA VAL A 105 -0.72 7.34 5.67
C VAL A 105 0.61 7.42 6.41
N GLU A 106 0.97 6.35 7.11
CA GLU A 106 2.25 6.19 7.80
C GLU A 106 3.00 4.98 7.20
N GLY A 107 3.96 5.24 6.32
CA GLY A 107 4.59 4.18 5.53
C GLY A 107 3.60 3.48 4.60
N LEU A 108 3.22 2.24 4.93
CA LEU A 108 2.18 1.48 4.21
C LEU A 108 0.84 1.43 4.96
N ARG A 109 0.82 1.90 6.22
CA ARG A 109 -0.39 1.91 7.05
C ARG A 109 -1.29 3.03 6.60
N THR A 110 -2.57 2.74 6.43
CA THR A 110 -3.55 3.73 5.98
C THR A 110 -4.72 3.76 6.95
N PHE A 111 -5.06 4.95 7.44
CA PHE A 111 -6.18 5.22 8.32
C PHE A 111 -7.15 6.15 7.60
N ILE A 112 -8.41 5.73 7.45
CA ILE A 112 -9.46 6.57 6.86
C ILE A 112 -10.30 7.13 7.99
N HIS A 113 -10.36 8.46 8.11
CA HIS A 113 -11.14 9.16 9.12
C HIS A 113 -12.50 9.60 8.57
N CYS A 114 -12.51 10.07 7.33
CA CYS A 114 -13.70 10.49 6.60
C CYS A 114 -13.47 10.43 5.08
N THR A 115 -14.53 10.43 4.28
CA THR A 115 -14.47 10.47 2.81
C THR A 115 -14.78 11.86 2.28
N CYS A 116 -14.01 12.34 1.30
CA CYS A 116 -14.37 13.57 0.59
C CYS A 116 -15.62 13.34 -0.25
N ASN A 117 -16.53 14.32 -0.28
CA ASN A 117 -17.72 14.23 -1.12
C ASN A 117 -17.32 14.41 -2.59
N GLU A 118 -17.48 13.35 -3.40
CA GLU A 118 -17.16 13.37 -4.83
C GLU A 118 -18.08 14.31 -5.62
N GLU A 119 -19.29 14.60 -5.13
CA GLU A 119 -20.23 15.51 -5.78
C GLU A 119 -19.85 16.99 -5.63
N SER A 120 -18.98 17.33 -4.67
CA SER A 120 -18.67 18.73 -4.32
C SER A 120 -17.39 19.29 -4.96
N ASN A 121 -16.93 18.73 -6.10
CA ASN A 121 -15.65 19.08 -6.73
C ASN A 121 -14.48 19.15 -5.73
N SER A 122 -14.47 18.21 -4.77
CA SER A 122 -13.42 18.16 -3.76
C SER A 122 -12.22 17.36 -4.26
N VAL A 123 -11.01 17.84 -3.95
CA VAL A 123 -9.76 17.17 -4.30
C VAL A 123 -8.97 16.87 -3.02
N LEU A 124 -8.30 15.71 -3.00
CA LEU A 124 -7.36 15.38 -1.93
C LEU A 124 -6.06 16.15 -2.12
N ARG A 125 -5.70 16.92 -1.10
CA ARG A 125 -4.39 17.56 -1.01
C ARG A 125 -3.55 16.85 0.04
N ALA A 126 -2.37 16.38 -0.37
CA ALA A 126 -1.42 15.77 0.54
C ALA A 126 -0.62 16.84 1.30
N ARG A 127 -0.43 16.63 2.60
CA ARG A 127 0.47 17.37 3.48
C ARG A 127 1.37 16.36 4.20
N THR A 128 2.64 16.33 3.86
CA THR A 128 3.64 15.57 4.62
C THR A 128 4.06 16.36 5.84
N LEU A 129 4.03 15.73 7.01
CA LEU A 129 4.48 16.33 8.26
C LEU A 129 6.02 16.32 8.31
N PRO A 130 6.67 17.47 8.59
CA PRO A 130 8.12 17.52 8.77
C PRO A 130 8.58 16.49 9.80
N ASP A 131 9.72 15.85 9.54
CA ASP A 131 10.36 14.89 10.46
C ASP A 131 9.57 13.60 10.76
N THR A 132 8.52 13.30 9.98
CA THR A 132 7.76 12.05 10.10
C THR A 132 7.59 11.37 8.75
N SER A 133 7.36 10.06 8.75
CA SER A 133 6.91 9.31 7.57
C SER A 133 5.39 9.42 7.33
N MET A 134 4.75 10.43 7.94
CA MET A 134 3.31 10.59 7.93
C MET A 134 2.88 11.59 6.85
N THR A 135 1.98 11.13 5.99
CA THR A 135 1.28 11.95 5.00
C THR A 135 -0.18 12.03 5.37
N ILE A 136 -0.69 13.24 5.53
CA ILE A 136 -2.10 13.51 5.76
C ILE A 136 -2.72 13.97 4.44
N PHE A 137 -3.88 13.46 4.09
CA PHE A 137 -4.64 14.01 2.96
C PHE A 137 -5.88 14.72 3.48
N VAL A 138 -6.10 15.90 2.93
CA VAL A 138 -7.16 16.83 3.34
C VAL A 138 -8.11 17.02 2.17
N CYS A 139 -9.42 17.08 2.46
CA CYS A 139 -10.42 17.43 1.45
C CYS A 139 -10.42 18.95 1.24
N THR A 140 -10.03 19.39 0.04
CA THR A 140 -10.02 20.80 -0.34
C THR A 140 -11.00 21.02 -1.50
N GLN A 141 -11.63 22.19 -1.55
CA GLN A 141 -12.47 22.56 -2.70
C GLN A 141 -11.56 22.93 -3.87
N GLN A 142 -11.89 22.43 -5.06
CA GLN A 142 -11.20 22.86 -6.27
C GLN A 142 -11.61 24.31 -6.60
N GLU A 143 -10.69 25.26 -6.41
CA GLU A 143 -10.86 26.60 -6.93
C GLU A 143 -10.91 26.51 -8.46
N ILE A 144 -12.06 26.78 -9.06
CA ILE A 144 -12.19 26.96 -10.50
C ILE A 144 -11.47 28.28 -10.81
N ILE A 145 -10.23 28.20 -11.29
CA ILE A 145 -9.55 29.36 -11.87
C ILE A 145 -10.20 29.57 -13.24
N GLU A 146 -11.17 30.48 -13.31
CA GLU A 146 -11.69 30.99 -14.58
C GLU A 146 -10.56 31.79 -15.26
N THR A 147 -9.99 31.23 -16.33
CA THR A 147 -9.13 31.94 -17.30
C THR A 147 -9.92 32.42 -18.49
#